data_AF-A0A9P7C556-F1
#
_entry.id   AF-A0A9P7C556-F1
#
_cell.length_a   1.000
_cell.length_b   1.000
_cell.length_c   1.000
_cell.angle_alpha   90.00
_cell.angle_beta   90.00
_cell.angle_gamma   90.00
#
_symmetry.space_group_name_H-M   'P 1'
#
loop_
_entity.id
_entity.type
_entity.pdbx_description
1 polymer ?
#
loop_
_entity_poly.entity_id
_entity_poly.type
_entity_poly.pdbx_seq_one_letter_code
_entity_poly.pdbx_strand_id
1 'polypeptide(L)'
;MEMAPLAQAFAGTLVEGLGENTSKRVIDLRIDRSGSPMGDCGTHGFCGFNAPIACYTCTSFEAWMDGPHEAVLQHLLDQREKQRRHSDKRSASINDRTIFAVAAVIEGCRQAKVRRCSLGGAKACG
;
A
#
# COMPACT_ATOMS: atom_id res chain seq x y z
N MET A 1 19.53 -11.09 -7.85
CA MET A 1 19.23 -9.78 -7.23
C MET A 1 18.17 -10.05 -6.18
N GLU A 2 18.55 -10.06 -4.91
CA GLU A 2 17.71 -10.57 -3.82
C GLU A 2 16.57 -9.60 -3.50
N MET A 3 15.33 -10.00 -3.82
CA MET A 3 14.11 -9.30 -3.41
C MET A 3 13.73 -9.56 -1.94
N ALA A 4 14.63 -10.17 -1.15
CA ALA A 4 14.34 -10.71 0.16
C ALA A 4 13.93 -9.67 1.23
N PRO A 5 14.55 -8.47 1.32
CA PRO A 5 14.18 -7.50 2.36
C PRO A 5 12.86 -6.76 2.07
N LEU A 6 12.48 -6.63 0.79
CA LEU A 6 11.29 -5.88 0.40
C LEU A 6 10.01 -6.66 0.70
N ALA A 7 10.00 -7.96 0.39
CA ALA A 7 8.85 -8.84 0.60
C ALA A 7 8.46 -9.01 2.08
N GLN A 8 9.41 -8.80 3.02
CA GLN A 8 9.18 -8.94 4.46
C GLN A 8 8.62 -7.67 5.12
N ALA A 9 8.58 -6.55 4.40
CA ALA A 9 8.09 -5.27 4.95
C ALA A 9 6.56 -5.19 4.97
N PHE A 10 5.90 -5.78 3.96
CA PHE A 10 4.45 -5.89 3.88
C PHE A 10 3.97 -7.14 4.63
N ALA A 11 3.17 -6.94 5.68
CA ALA A 11 2.71 -8.03 6.54
C ALA A 11 1.25 -8.44 6.26
N GLY A 12 0.54 -7.67 5.44
CA GLY A 12 -0.87 -7.89 5.11
C GLY A 12 -1.08 -8.84 3.93
N THR A 13 -2.28 -8.79 3.35
CA THR A 13 -2.70 -9.64 2.23
C THR A 13 -3.09 -8.77 1.04
N LEU A 14 -2.77 -9.22 -0.19
CA LEU A 14 -3.28 -8.62 -1.41
C LEU A 14 -4.62 -9.26 -1.77
N VAL A 15 -5.63 -8.44 -2.03
CA VAL A 15 -6.98 -8.91 -2.39
C VAL A 15 -7.42 -8.33 -3.73
N GLU A 16 -8.18 -9.13 -4.47
CA GLU A 16 -8.77 -8.72 -5.74
C GLU A 16 -10.15 -8.10 -5.49
N GLY A 17 -10.39 -6.91 -6.05
CA GLY A 17 -11.70 -6.26 -6.00
C GLY A 17 -11.99 -5.50 -4.70
N LEU A 18 -13.13 -4.83 -4.71
CA LEU A 18 -13.60 -4.05 -3.56
C LEU A 18 -14.29 -5.00 -2.58
N GLY A 19 -13.89 -5.02 -1.31
CA GLY A 19 -14.62 -5.74 -0.27
C GLY A 19 -16.07 -5.29 -0.18
N GLU A 20 -16.97 -6.22 0.15
CA GLU A 20 -18.42 -5.95 0.24
C GLU A 20 -18.75 -4.95 1.35
N ASN A 21 -17.93 -4.89 2.39
CA ASN A 21 -18.17 -4.04 3.55
C ASN A 21 -17.42 -2.70 3.45
N THR A 22 -18.14 -1.66 3.06
CA THR A 22 -17.60 -0.30 2.89
C THR A 22 -17.10 0.35 4.19
N SER A 23 -17.56 -0.11 5.36
CA SER A 23 -17.16 0.45 6.65
C SER A 23 -15.71 0.14 7.05
N LYS A 24 -15.06 -0.79 6.33
CA LYS A 24 -13.67 -1.22 6.58
C LYS A 24 -12.64 -0.52 5.69
N ARG A 25 -13.08 0.35 4.79
CA ARG A 25 -12.22 0.97 3.78
C ARG A 25 -11.19 1.92 4.40
N VAL A 26 -9.95 1.71 4.01
CA VAL A 26 -8.83 2.60 4.31
C VAL A 26 -8.71 3.63 3.19
N ILE A 27 -9.13 4.86 3.47
CA ILE A 27 -9.13 6.00 2.53
C ILE A 27 -8.41 7.18 3.19
N ASP A 28 -7.61 7.92 2.41
CA ASP A 28 -7.02 9.18 2.86
C ASP A 28 -6.96 10.22 1.73
N LEU A 29 -7.77 11.27 1.87
CA LEU A 29 -7.89 12.36 0.90
C LEU A 29 -6.63 13.23 0.78
N ARG A 30 -5.71 13.14 1.75
CA ARG A 30 -4.41 13.83 1.70
C ARG A 30 -3.45 13.12 0.74
N ILE A 31 -3.67 11.84 0.48
CA ILE A 31 -2.86 11.02 -0.41
C ILE A 31 -3.51 10.95 -1.79
N ASP A 32 -4.79 10.58 -1.84
CA ASP A 32 -5.54 10.51 -3.08
C ASP A 32 -6.86 11.27 -2.96
N ARG A 33 -6.98 12.35 -3.74
CA ARG A 33 -8.14 13.23 -3.74
C ARG A 33 -9.38 12.60 -4.38
N SER A 34 -9.22 11.52 -5.14
CA SER A 34 -10.37 10.80 -5.69
C SER A 34 -11.14 10.03 -4.61
N GLY A 35 -10.54 9.85 -3.43
CA GLY A 35 -11.11 9.07 -2.35
C GLY A 35 -11.11 7.58 -2.65
N SER A 36 -10.23 7.13 -3.55
CA SER A 36 -10.13 5.72 -3.88
C SER A 36 -9.58 4.95 -2.68
N PRO A 37 -10.28 3.89 -2.24
CA PRO A 37 -9.82 3.04 -1.15
C PRO A 37 -8.52 2.32 -1.51
N MET A 38 -7.61 2.30 -0.56
CA MET A 38 -6.31 1.63 -0.66
C MET A 38 -6.40 0.16 -0.27
N GLY A 39 -7.44 -0.19 0.49
CA GLY A 39 -7.65 -1.52 1.02
C GLY A 39 -8.72 -1.52 2.10
N ASP A 40 -8.91 -2.67 2.72
CA ASP A 40 -9.76 -2.82 3.89
C ASP A 40 -8.95 -3.15 5.15
N CYS A 41 -9.47 -2.73 6.29
CA CYS A 41 -9.01 -3.17 7.59
C CYS A 41 -9.76 -4.45 7.98
N GLY A 42 -9.06 -5.57 8.07
CA GLY A 42 -9.62 -6.86 8.46
C GLY A 42 -10.08 -6.95 9.92
N THR A 43 -9.75 -5.96 10.76
CA THR A 43 -10.20 -5.92 12.16
C THR A 43 -11.59 -5.28 12.30
N HIS A 44 -12.36 -5.78 13.27
CA HIS A 44 -13.68 -5.23 13.63
C HIS A 44 -13.50 -4.19 14.73
N GLY A 45 -13.14 -2.95 14.39
CA GLY A 45 -13.02 -1.85 15.36
C GLY A 45 -12.27 -0.62 14.85
N PHE A 46 -12.29 0.45 15.64
CA PHE A 46 -11.52 1.66 15.35
C PHE A 46 -10.02 1.37 15.48
N CYS A 47 -9.29 1.50 14.38
CA CYS A 47 -7.83 1.39 14.37
C CYS A 47 -7.24 2.75 14.78
N GLY A 48 -6.72 2.86 16.01
CA GLY A 48 -6.06 4.08 16.51
C GLY A 48 -4.66 4.33 15.93
N PHE A 49 -4.22 3.50 14.98
CA PHE A 49 -2.95 3.67 14.29
C PHE A 49 -3.09 4.65 13.12
N ASN A 50 -1.96 5.22 12.70
CA ASN A 50 -1.89 6.24 11.65
C ASN A 50 -2.21 5.66 10.26
N ALA A 51 -3.48 5.33 10.01
CA ALA A 51 -3.97 4.94 8.70
C ALA A 51 -3.81 6.12 7.72
N PRO A 52 -3.44 5.85 6.46
CA PRO A 52 -3.18 4.55 5.85
C PRO A 52 -1.73 4.08 6.03
N ILE A 53 -0.83 4.93 6.53
CA ILE A 53 0.62 4.66 6.62
C ILE A 53 0.92 3.41 7.45
N ALA A 54 0.32 3.27 8.63
CA ALA A 54 0.53 2.12 9.50
C ALA A 54 -0.09 0.81 8.95
N CYS A 55 -1.09 0.92 8.08
CA CYS A 55 -1.80 -0.23 7.52
C CYS A 55 -0.90 -1.12 6.66
N TYR A 56 0.03 -0.54 5.89
CA TYR A 56 0.95 -1.31 5.04
C TYR A 56 1.91 -2.22 5.83
N THR A 57 2.12 -1.97 7.12
CA THR A 57 2.90 -2.83 8.00
C THR A 57 2.03 -3.69 8.93
N CYS A 58 0.71 -3.56 8.84
CA CYS A 58 -0.25 -4.30 9.65
C CYS A 58 -0.61 -5.63 8.98
N THR A 59 -0.70 -6.70 9.77
CA THR A 59 -1.07 -8.04 9.27
C THR A 59 -2.54 -8.15 8.89
N SER A 60 -3.40 -7.30 9.44
CA SER A 60 -4.84 -7.29 9.15
C SER A 60 -5.19 -6.42 7.95
N PHE A 61 -4.22 -5.81 7.27
CA PHE A 61 -4.51 -4.97 6.13
C PHE A 61 -4.68 -5.79 4.86
N GLU A 62 -5.82 -5.59 4.20
CA GLU A 62 -6.17 -6.21 2.93
C GLU A 62 -5.99 -5.16 1.82
N ALA A 63 -4.78 -5.10 1.25
CA ALA A 63 -4.43 -4.14 0.21
C ALA A 63 -5.09 -4.53 -1.12
N TRP A 64 -5.83 -3.61 -1.72
CA TRP A 64 -6.58 -3.86 -2.94
C TRP A 64 -5.69 -3.70 -4.17
N MET A 65 -5.66 -4.66 -5.08
CA MET A 65 -4.73 -4.62 -6.23
C MET A 65 -4.90 -3.42 -7.18
N ASP A 66 -6.06 -2.77 -7.15
CA ASP A 66 -6.39 -1.58 -7.94
C ASP A 66 -6.45 -0.31 -7.07
N GLY A 67 -6.00 -0.39 -5.82
CA GLY A 67 -5.88 0.75 -4.92
C GLY A 67 -4.76 1.71 -5.36
N PRO A 68 -4.81 2.99 -4.96
CA PRO A 68 -3.85 4.02 -5.36
C PRO A 68 -2.51 3.91 -4.59
N HIS A 69 -1.90 2.73 -4.56
CA HIS A 69 -0.67 2.44 -3.82
C HIS A 69 0.53 3.29 -4.30
N GLU A 70 0.59 3.61 -5.60
CA GLU A 70 1.60 4.51 -6.15
C GLU A 70 1.50 5.92 -5.55
N ALA A 71 0.27 6.44 -5.38
CA ALA A 71 0.06 7.74 -4.73
C ALA A 71 0.52 7.71 -3.26
N VAL A 72 0.30 6.60 -2.56
CA VAL A 72 0.81 6.41 -1.19
C VAL A 72 2.33 6.41 -1.16
N LEU A 73 2.98 5.70 -2.10
CA LEU A 73 4.44 5.68 -2.19
C LEU A 73 5.01 7.07 -2.45
N GLN A 74 4.46 7.79 -3.43
CA GLN A 74 4.87 9.15 -3.75
C GLN A 74 4.70 10.09 -2.56
N HIS A 75 3.55 10.01 -1.88
CA HIS A 75 3.30 10.79 -0.67
C HIS A 75 4.38 10.54 0.40
N LEU A 76 4.73 9.27 0.67
CA LEU A 76 5.75 8.94 1.67
C LEU A 76 7.16 9.43 1.28
N LEU A 77 7.51 9.35 0.00
CA LEU A 77 8.78 9.86 -0.52
C LEU A 77 8.88 11.38 -0.40
N ASP A 78 7.80 12.10 -0.75
CA ASP A 78 7.71 13.56 -0.61
C ASP A 78 7.83 13.99 0.86
N GLN A 79 7.14 13.28 1.77
CA GLN A 79 7.23 13.54 3.20
C GLN A 79 8.66 13.33 3.71
N ARG A 80 9.31 12.25 3.29
CA ARG A 80 10.70 11.96 3.61
C ARG A 80 11.64 13.05 3.11
N GLU A 81 11.47 13.52 1.88
CA GLU A 81 12.30 14.59 1.33
C GLU A 81 12.10 15.91 2.08
N LYS A 82 10.85 16.29 2.37
CA LYS A 82 10.54 17.47 3.20
C LYS A 82 11.20 17.37 4.58
N GLN A 83 11.11 16.20 5.22
CA GLN A 83 11.74 15.97 6.52
C GLN A 83 13.27 16.04 6.45
N ARG A 84 13.90 15.55 5.38
CA ARG A 84 15.35 15.71 5.16
C ARG A 84 15.77 17.17 5.01
N ARG A 85 14.90 18.03 4.48
CA ARG A 85 15.18 19.46 4.30
C ARG A 85 15.00 20.26 5.58
N HIS A 86 14.09 19.84 6.47
CA HIS A 86 13.70 20.62 7.67
C HIS A 86 14.12 20.01 9.01
N SER A 87 14.53 18.74 9.07
CA SER A 87 14.83 18.01 10.31
C SER A 87 16.08 17.13 10.18
N ASP A 88 16.59 16.68 11.31
CA ASP A 88 17.73 15.77 11.42
C ASP A 88 17.46 14.42 10.70
N LYS A 89 18.51 13.79 10.15
CA LYS A 89 18.41 12.62 9.25
C LYS A 89 17.64 11.43 9.84
N ARG A 90 17.64 11.31 11.17
CA ARG A 90 16.99 10.22 11.92
C ARG A 90 15.46 10.27 11.85
N SER A 91 14.88 11.47 11.76
CA SER A 91 13.43 11.65 11.62
C SER A 91 12.94 11.25 10.22
N ALA A 92 13.77 11.49 9.19
CA ALA A 92 13.42 11.19 7.80
C ALA A 92 13.32 9.67 7.49
N SER A 93 13.86 8.80 8.35
CA SER A 93 13.80 7.35 8.16
C SER A 93 12.62 6.67 8.88
N ILE A 94 11.76 7.42 9.59
CA ILE A 94 10.70 6.84 10.43
C ILE A 94 9.72 5.98 9.63
N ASN A 95 9.45 6.36 8.37
CA ASN A 95 8.54 5.64 7.48
C ASN A 95 9.27 4.78 6.44
N ASP A 96 10.59 4.59 6.54
CA ASP A 96 11.34 3.81 5.54
C ASP A 96 10.82 2.37 5.44
N ARG A 97 10.45 1.75 6.58
CA ARG A 97 9.81 0.43 6.59
C ARG A 97 8.48 0.44 5.84
N THR A 98 7.66 1.48 6.03
CA THR A 98 6.38 1.62 5.30
C THR A 98 6.62 1.84 3.81
N ILE A 99 7.61 2.65 3.42
CA ILE A 99 7.98 2.86 2.01
C ILE A 99 8.29 1.52 1.36
N PHE A 100 9.09 0.67 2.02
CA PHE A 100 9.39 -0.67 1.51
C PHE A 100 8.14 -1.56 1.45
N ALA A 101 7.25 -1.49 2.43
CA ALA A 101 6.00 -2.24 2.43
C ALA A 101 5.07 -1.83 1.28
N VAL A 102 4.91 -0.53 1.01
CA VAL A 102 4.12 -0.03 -0.12
C VAL A 102 4.74 -0.46 -1.46
N ALA A 103 6.06 -0.39 -1.58
CA ALA A 103 6.76 -0.86 -2.78
C ALA A 103 6.55 -2.37 -3.01
N ALA A 104 6.56 -3.18 -1.95
CA ALA A 104 6.26 -4.61 -2.03
C ALA A 104 4.82 -4.88 -2.49
N VAL A 105 3.85 -4.09 -2.01
CA VAL A 105 2.45 -4.15 -2.46
C VAL A 105 2.35 -3.86 -3.96
N ILE A 106 2.93 -2.75 -4.43
CA ILE A 106 2.91 -2.36 -5.86
C ILE A 106 3.49 -3.47 -6.73
N GLU A 107 4.64 -4.01 -6.32
CA GLU A 107 5.29 -5.10 -7.05
C GLU A 107 4.45 -6.39 -7.03
N GLY A 108 3.82 -6.71 -5.89
CA GLY A 108 2.88 -7.82 -5.78
C GLY A 108 1.65 -7.66 -6.68
N CYS A 109 1.05 -6.48 -6.72
CA CYS A 109 -0.06 -6.15 -7.63
C CYS A 109 0.37 -6.31 -9.09
N ARG A 110 1.56 -5.83 -9.46
CA ARG A 110 2.12 -5.96 -10.81
C ARG A 110 2.31 -7.43 -11.18
N GLN A 111 2.90 -8.23 -10.29
CA GLN A 111 3.09 -9.66 -10.52
C GLN A 111 1.76 -10.42 -10.65
N ALA A 112 0.76 -10.11 -9.81
CA ALA A 112 -0.56 -10.71 -9.90
C ALA A 112 -1.23 -10.41 -11.25
N LYS A 113 -1.14 -9.16 -11.72
CA LYS A 113 -1.63 -8.73 -13.05
C LYS A 113 -0.92 -9.49 -14.19
N VAL A 114 0.40 -9.65 -14.12
CA VAL A 114 1.19 -10.42 -15.12
C VAL A 114 0.80 -11.91 -15.10
N ARG A 115 0.66 -12.53 -13.92
CA ARG A 115 0.23 -13.94 -13.80
C ARG A 115 -1.16 -14.15 -14.39
N ARG A 116 -2.08 -13.21 -14.17
CA ARG A 116 -3.42 -13.25 -14.79
C ARG A 116 -3.37 -13.13 -16.30
N CYS A 117 -2.54 -12.25 -16.85
CA CYS A 117 -2.34 -12.14 -18.30
C CYS A 117 -1.76 -13.43 -18.91
N SER A 118 -0.92 -14.13 -18.16
CA SER A 118 -0.29 -15.39 -18.60
C SER A 118 -1.24 -16.60 -18.55
N LEU A 119 -2.25 -16.58 -17.67
CA LEU A 119 -3.23 -17.66 -17.48
C LEU A 119 -4.55 -17.45 -18.24
N GLY A 120 -4.92 -16.19 -18.50
CA GLY A 120 -6.09 -15.81 -19.28
C GLY A 120 -5.66 -15.27 -20.64
N GLY A 121 -5.46 -16.15 -21.62
CA GLY A 121 -4.91 -15.82 -22.93
C GLY A 121 -5.46 -14.52 -23.52
N ALA A 122 -4.55 -13.57 -23.79
CA ALA A 122 -4.62 -12.40 -24.69
C ALA A 122 -5.87 -11.47 -24.70
N LYS A 123 -6.95 -11.73 -23.95
CA LYS A 123 -8.25 -11.05 -24.14
C LYS A 123 -8.65 -10.08 -23.03
N ALA A 124 -7.83 -9.94 -21.98
CA ALA A 124 -8.15 -9.10 -20.81
C ALA A 124 -7.15 -7.96 -20.55
N CYS A 125 -6.29 -7.64 -21.52
CA CYS A 125 -5.41 -6.48 -21.46
C CYS A 125 -5.92 -5.45 -22.47
N GLY A 126 -6.89 -4.64 -22.04
CA GLY A 126 -7.50 -3.55 -22.78
C GLY A 126 -7.96 -2.48 -21.80
#